data_AF-A0A7J8BX55-F1
#
_entry.id   AF-A0A7J8BX55-F1
#
_cell.length_a   1.000
_cell.length_b   1.000
_cell.length_c   1.000
_cell.angle_alpha   90.00
_cell.angle_beta   90.00
_cell.angle_gamma   90.00
#
_symmetry.space_group_name_H-M   'P 1'
#
loop_
_entity.id
_entity.type
_entity.pdbx_description
1 polymer ?
#
loop_
_entity_poly.entity_id
_entity_poly.type
_entity_poly.pdbx_seq_one_letter_code
_entity_poly.pdbx_strand_id
1 'polypeptide(L)'
;MAQVRAAGCAGPGGSPLQSDHHLLPCPLLVLTDEQKSRIQAMKPMTKEEWDARQSVIRKVVDPETGRTRLIKGDGEVLEEIVTKERHREINKQATRGDGLAFQMRAGLLP
;
A
#
# COMPACT_ATOMS: atom_id res chain seq x y z
N MET A 1 5.97 52.25 -43.57
CA MET A 1 4.99 52.84 -44.51
C MET A 1 4.22 51.69 -45.14
N ALA A 2 2.90 51.83 -45.20
CA ALA A 2 1.90 50.79 -45.41
C ALA A 2 1.97 50.06 -46.77
N GLN A 3 1.49 48.81 -46.81
CA GLN A 3 0.27 48.54 -47.57
C GLN A 3 -0.42 47.23 -47.17
N VAL A 4 -1.67 47.41 -46.76
CA VAL A 4 -2.70 46.39 -46.58
C VAL A 4 -3.21 45.98 -47.97
N ARG A 5 -3.40 44.67 -48.20
CA ARG A 5 -4.36 44.16 -49.19
C ARG A 5 -5.07 42.93 -48.63
N ALA A 6 -6.34 43.12 -48.31
CA ALA A 6 -7.32 42.05 -48.21
C ALA A 6 -8.04 41.93 -49.56
N ALA A 7 -8.17 40.72 -50.08
CA ALA A 7 -9.19 40.33 -51.04
C ALA A 7 -9.31 38.79 -50.98
N GLY A 8 -10.44 38.30 -50.48
CA GLY A 8 -10.72 36.88 -50.33
C GLY A 8 -11.08 36.21 -51.64
N CYS A 9 -11.02 34.88 -51.64
CA CYS A 9 -11.78 34.01 -52.51
C CYS A 9 -12.13 32.74 -51.73
N ALA A 10 -13.43 32.50 -51.59
CA ALA A 10 -13.99 31.26 -51.08
C ALA A 10 -13.60 30.07 -51.98
N GLY A 11 -13.34 28.92 -51.36
CA GLY A 11 -13.17 27.63 -52.00
C GLY A 11 -13.38 26.50 -50.99
N PRO A 12 -13.94 25.35 -51.41
CA PRO A 12 -14.88 24.57 -50.61
C PRO A 12 -14.25 23.31 -50.00
N GLY A 13 -14.88 22.78 -48.96
CA GLY A 13 -14.65 21.38 -48.54
C GLY A 13 -13.96 21.19 -47.21
N GLY A 14 -14.39 21.90 -46.17
CA GLY A 14 -14.25 21.39 -44.80
C GLY A 14 -15.49 20.57 -44.48
N SER A 15 -15.37 19.24 -44.45
CA SER A 15 -16.45 18.39 -43.92
C SER A 15 -16.81 18.88 -42.51
N PRO A 16 -18.09 19.20 -42.22
CA PRO A 16 -18.48 19.46 -40.85
C PRO A 16 -18.31 18.14 -40.10
N LEU A 17 -17.47 18.13 -39.06
CA LEU A 17 -17.60 17.15 -38.00
C LEU A 17 -19.00 17.35 -37.43
N GLN A 18 -19.94 16.51 -37.88
CA GLN A 18 -21.28 16.41 -37.33
C GLN A 18 -21.13 15.86 -35.91
N SER A 19 -20.88 16.75 -34.96
CA SER A 19 -21.16 16.52 -33.56
C SER A 19 -22.68 16.55 -33.41
N ASP A 20 -23.33 15.47 -33.83
CA ASP A 20 -24.71 15.19 -33.48
C ASP A 20 -24.74 14.79 -32.00
N HIS A 21 -24.67 15.81 -31.14
CA HIS A 21 -25.15 15.72 -29.77
C HIS A 21 -26.67 15.59 -29.80
N HIS A 22 -27.14 14.44 -30.28
CA HIS A 22 -28.53 14.03 -30.14
C HIS A 22 -28.75 13.71 -28.66
N LEU A 23 -29.17 14.71 -27.90
CA LEU A 23 -29.66 14.57 -26.54
C LEU A 23 -30.96 13.74 -26.59
N LEU A 24 -30.81 12.42 -26.57
CA LEU A 24 -31.89 11.47 -26.36
C LEU A 24 -31.96 11.11 -24.87
N PRO A 25 -33.17 10.96 -24.30
CA PRO A 25 -33.37 10.86 -22.86
C PRO A 25 -32.77 9.55 -22.36
N CYS A 26 -31.80 9.62 -21.44
CA CYS A 26 -31.10 8.48 -20.86
C CYS A 26 -32.05 7.33 -20.48
N PRO A 27 -32.11 6.22 -21.24
CA PRO A 27 -32.67 4.98 -20.77
C PRO A 27 -31.49 4.14 -20.32
N LEU A 28 -31.20 4.20 -19.01
CA LEU A 28 -30.42 3.22 -18.25
C LEU A 28 -29.44 2.40 -19.11
N LEU A 29 -28.20 2.89 -19.28
CA LEU A 29 -27.15 2.21 -20.03
C LEU A 29 -27.01 0.77 -19.51
N VAL A 30 -27.61 -0.20 -20.21
CA VAL A 30 -27.51 -1.61 -19.87
C VAL A 30 -26.10 -2.04 -20.24
N LEU A 31 -25.19 -1.94 -19.27
CA LEU A 31 -23.83 -2.44 -19.43
C LEU A 31 -23.90 -3.94 -19.75
N THR A 32 -23.23 -4.35 -20.82
CA THR A 32 -23.06 -5.77 -21.12
C THR A 32 -22.26 -6.44 -20.00
N ASP A 33 -22.45 -7.75 -19.80
CA ASP A 33 -21.79 -8.47 -18.69
C ASP A 33 -20.26 -8.44 -18.81
N GLU A 34 -19.75 -8.31 -20.04
CA GLU A 34 -18.33 -8.14 -20.33
C GLU A 34 -17.81 -6.72 -20.03
N GLN A 35 -18.64 -5.69 -20.19
CA GLN A 35 -18.30 -4.33 -19.74
C GLN A 35 -18.35 -4.24 -18.21
N LYS A 36 -19.32 -4.89 -17.56
CA LYS A 36 -19.42 -4.97 -16.10
C LYS A 36 -18.22 -5.70 -15.50
N SER A 37 -17.80 -6.82 -16.08
CA SER A 37 -16.64 -7.58 -15.58
C SER A 37 -15.33 -6.79 -15.70
N ARG A 38 -15.14 -6.04 -16.79
CA ARG A 38 -13.97 -5.17 -16.98
C ARG A 38 -13.91 -4.02 -15.96
N ILE A 39 -15.06 -3.39 -15.71
CA ILE A 39 -15.17 -2.31 -14.70
C ILE A 39 -14.95 -2.87 -13.29
N GLN A 40 -15.43 -4.08 -13.00
CA GLN A 40 -15.18 -4.77 -11.73
C GLN A 40 -13.71 -5.18 -11.56
N ALA A 41 -13.05 -5.65 -12.61
CA ALA A 41 -11.65 -6.09 -12.55
C ALA A 41 -10.65 -4.95 -12.32
N MET A 42 -10.98 -3.73 -12.74
CA MET A 42 -10.15 -2.53 -12.52
C MET A 42 -10.56 -1.74 -11.28
N LYS A 43 -11.55 -2.21 -10.51
CA LYS A 43 -12.01 -1.52 -9.31
C LYS A 43 -10.90 -1.56 -8.25
N PRO A 44 -10.44 -0.40 -7.75
CA PRO A 44 -9.54 -0.38 -6.60
C PRO A 44 -10.25 -1.03 -5.42
N MET A 45 -9.53 -1.81 -4.60
CA MET A 45 -10.14 -2.50 -3.47
C MET A 45 -10.78 -1.48 -2.52
N THR A 46 -11.89 -1.87 -1.89
CA THR A 46 -12.57 -0.94 -0.99
C THR A 46 -11.76 -0.76 0.30
N LYS A 47 -12.05 0.28 1.08
CA LYS A 47 -11.37 0.52 2.34
C LYS A 47 -11.57 -0.64 3.33
N GLU A 48 -12.73 -1.27 3.30
CA GLU A 48 -13.06 -2.41 4.17
C GLU A 48 -12.23 -3.64 3.81
N GLU A 49 -12.09 -3.93 2.51
CA GLU A 49 -11.17 -4.97 2.03
C GLU A 49 -9.72 -4.60 2.38
N TRP A 50 -9.39 -3.31 2.22
CA TRP A 50 -8.28 -2.54 2.79
C TRP A 50 -7.77 -3.10 4.12
N ASP A 51 -8.60 -2.78 5.10
CA ASP A 51 -8.44 -3.01 6.52
C ASP A 51 -8.52 -4.51 6.84
N ALA A 52 -9.37 -5.27 6.15
CA ALA A 52 -9.44 -6.72 6.30
C ALA A 52 -8.11 -7.39 5.93
N ARG A 53 -7.47 -6.95 4.84
CA ARG A 53 -6.15 -7.47 4.44
C ARG A 53 -5.03 -7.03 5.39
N GLN A 54 -5.07 -5.79 5.88
CA GLN A 54 -4.06 -5.26 6.80
C GLN A 54 -4.20 -5.74 8.26
N SER A 55 -5.39 -6.20 8.67
CA SER A 55 -5.64 -6.62 10.06
C SER A 55 -5.11 -8.02 10.40
N VAL A 56 -4.70 -8.80 9.40
CA VAL A 56 -4.17 -10.15 9.60
C VAL A 56 -2.76 -10.09 10.20
N ILE A 57 -2.59 -10.67 11.39
CA ILE A 57 -1.31 -10.80 12.09
C ILE A 57 -0.90 -12.27 12.12
N ARG A 58 0.30 -12.57 11.64
CA ARG A 58 0.87 -13.93 11.59
C ARG A 58 2.17 -14.00 12.40
N LYS A 59 2.32 -15.08 13.17
CA LYS A 59 3.57 -15.43 13.87
C LYS A 59 4.45 -16.21 12.92
N VAL A 60 5.59 -15.64 12.54
CA VAL A 60 6.56 -16.29 11.64
C VAL A 60 7.88 -16.44 12.39
N VAL A 61 8.40 -17.67 12.42
CA VAL A 61 9.73 -17.95 12.95
C VAL A 61 10.74 -17.71 11.84
N ASP A 62 11.72 -16.85 12.10
CA ASP A 62 12.82 -16.60 11.18
C ASP A 62 13.77 -17.81 11.18
N PRO A 63 14.02 -18.46 10.01
CA PRO A 63 14.85 -19.66 9.92
C PRO A 63 16.32 -19.42 10.26
N GLU A 64 16.84 -18.20 10.11
CA GLU A 64 18.26 -17.91 10.35
C GLU A 64 18.54 -17.53 11.82
N THR A 65 17.65 -16.77 12.44
CA THR A 65 17.85 -16.26 13.81
C THR A 65 17.06 -17.02 14.87
N GLY A 66 16.10 -17.86 14.47
CA GLY A 66 15.19 -18.58 15.36
C GLY A 66 14.24 -17.66 16.14
N ARG A 67 14.19 -16.36 15.82
CA ARG A 67 13.33 -15.39 16.50
C ARG A 67 11.91 -15.45 15.93
N THR A 68 10.93 -15.50 16.81
CA THR A 68 9.52 -15.34 16.44
C THR A 68 9.23 -13.86 16.18
N ARG A 69 8.82 -13.54 14.96
CA ARG A 69 8.40 -12.19 14.55
C ARG A 69 6.90 -12.20 14.28
N LEU A 70 6.22 -11.14 14.68
CA LEU A 70 4.85 -10.90 14.25
C LEU A 70 4.90 -10.15 12.93
N ILE A 71 4.16 -10.58 11.92
CA ILE A 71 4.07 -9.88 10.63
C ILE A 71 2.62 -9.46 10.42
N LYS A 72 2.40 -8.20 10.10
CA LYS A 72 1.08 -7.64 9.82
C LYS A 72 0.94 -7.33 8.33
N GLY A 73 -0.24 -7.63 7.80
CA GLY A 73 -0.64 -7.26 6.44
C GLY A 73 0.37 -7.73 5.39
N ASP A 74 0.91 -6.79 4.63
CA ASP A 74 1.81 -7.06 3.49
C ASP A 74 3.31 -7.16 3.87
N GLY A 75 3.68 -7.02 5.15
CA GLY A 75 5.09 -7.21 5.56
C GLY A 75 5.60 -6.35 6.71
N GLU A 76 4.73 -5.62 7.41
CA GLU A 76 5.15 -4.86 8.59
C GLU A 76 5.59 -5.83 9.68
N VAL A 77 6.83 -5.69 10.16
CA VAL A 77 7.36 -6.49 11.27
C VAL A 77 6.95 -5.83 12.57
N LEU A 78 6.20 -6.56 13.39
CA LEU A 78 5.77 -6.17 14.71
C LEU A 78 6.59 -6.87 15.78
N GLU A 79 6.83 -6.15 16.87
CA GLU A 79 7.39 -6.70 18.10
C GLU A 79 6.26 -7.06 19.07
N GLU A 80 6.40 -8.19 19.75
CA GLU A 80 5.46 -8.57 20.80
C GLU A 80 5.76 -7.77 22.07
N ILE A 81 4.79 -7.01 22.59
CA ILE A 81 4.93 -6.41 23.93
C ILE A 81 4.88 -7.54 24.95
N VAL A 82 5.96 -7.68 25.69
CA VAL A 82 6.17 -8.74 26.67
C VAL A 82 5.67 -8.30 28.06
N THR A 83 5.20 -9.25 28.88
CA THR A 83 4.86 -8.96 30.29
C THR A 83 6.07 -8.44 31.06
N LYS A 84 5.82 -7.70 32.14
CA LYS A 84 6.90 -7.13 32.98
C LYS A 84 7.84 -8.21 33.51
N GLU A 85 7.31 -9.36 33.88
CA GLU A 85 8.04 -10.50 34.42
C GLU A 85 8.97 -11.10 33.36
N ARG A 86 8.47 -11.36 32.15
CA ARG A 86 9.27 -11.92 31.05
C ARG A 86 10.28 -10.89 30.53
N HIS A 87 9.96 -9.60 30.53
CA HIS A 87 10.93 -8.55 30.22
C HIS A 87 12.09 -8.50 31.23
N ARG A 88 11.80 -8.64 32.53
CA ARG A 88 12.85 -8.76 33.57
C ARG A 88 13.75 -9.97 33.35
N GLU A 89 13.17 -11.11 32.98
CA GLU A 89 13.93 -12.34 32.71
C GLU A 89 14.84 -12.21 31.49
N ILE A 90 14.32 -11.64 30.39
CA ILE A 90 15.12 -11.34 29.19
C ILE A 90 16.29 -10.44 29.55
N ASN A 91 16.05 -9.36 30.30
CA ASN A 91 17.12 -8.45 30.71
C ASN A 91 18.16 -9.12 31.61
N LYS A 92 17.72 -9.98 32.54
CA LYS A 92 18.63 -10.77 33.38
C LYS A 92 19.48 -11.73 32.56
N GLN A 93 18.91 -12.39 31.54
CA GLN A 93 19.64 -13.28 30.65
C GLN A 93 20.62 -12.51 29.77
N ALA A 94 20.18 -11.40 29.17
CA ALA A 94 21.00 -10.55 28.30
C ALA A 94 22.21 -9.95 29.03
N THR A 95 22.04 -9.52 30.29
CA THR A 95 23.11 -8.90 31.08
C THR A 95 23.95 -9.90 31.88
N ARG A 96 23.68 -11.21 31.77
CA ARG A 96 24.40 -12.25 32.53
C ARG A 96 25.90 -12.26 32.23
N GLY A 97 26.28 -12.07 30.96
CA GLY A 97 27.68 -12.01 30.54
C GLY A 97 28.41 -10.80 31.09
N ASP A 98 27.77 -9.63 31.05
CA ASP A 98 28.34 -8.37 31.58
C ASP A 98 28.54 -8.45 33.10
N GLY A 99 27.58 -9.04 33.82
CA GLY A 99 27.67 -9.27 35.26
C GLY A 99 28.86 -10.15 35.64
N LEU A 100 29.08 -11.25 34.91
CA LEU A 100 30.23 -12.13 35.12
C LEU A 100 31.55 -11.43 34.79
N ALA A 101 31.62 -10.74 33.66
CA ALA A 101 32.80 -9.99 33.24
C ALA A 101 33.16 -8.86 34.22
N PHE A 102 32.15 -8.19 34.79
CA PHE A 102 32.34 -7.22 35.86
C PHE A 102 32.86 -7.90 37.14
N GLN A 103 32.23 -8.99 37.59
CA GLN A 103 32.61 -9.69 38.81
C GLN A 103 34.04 -10.25 38.76
N MET A 104 34.45 -10.80 37.62
CA MET A 104 35.82 -11.27 37.38
C MET A 104 36.83 -10.10 37.41
N ARG A 105 36.53 -8.99 36.71
CA ARG A 105 37.41 -7.81 36.70
C ARG A 105 37.49 -7.10 38.06
N ALA A 106 36.41 -7.13 38.83
CA ALA A 106 36.33 -6.52 40.15
C ALA A 106 36.92 -7.42 41.26
N GLY A 107 37.40 -8.63 40.94
CA GLY A 107 37.95 -9.58 41.92
C GLY A 107 36.91 -10.12 42.90
N LEU A 108 35.63 -10.08 42.54
CA LEU A 108 34.51 -10.57 43.36
C LEU A 108 34.23 -12.07 43.13
N LEU A 109 34.82 -12.65 42.09
CA LEU A 109 34.87 -14.08 41.81
C LEU A 109 36.34 -14.53 41.82
N PRO A 110 36.65 -15.72 42.40
CA PRO A 110 38.01 -16.27 42.42
C PRO A 110 38.54 -16.61 41.02
#